data_AF-A0A7X7YEB4-F1
#
_entry.id   AF-A0A7X7YEB4-F1
#
_cell.length_a   1.000
_cell.length_b   1.000
_cell.length_c   1.000
_cell.angle_alpha   90.00
_cell.angle_beta   90.00
_cell.angle_gamma   90.00
#
_symmetry.space_group_name_H-M   'P 1'
#
loop_
_entity.id
_entity.type
_entity.pdbx_description
1 polymer ?
#
loop_
_entity_poly.entity_id
_entity_poly.type
_entity_poly.pdbx_seq_one_letter_code
_entity_poly.pdbx_strand_id
1 'polypeptide(L)'
;MRVIGYRPRNRWVRRPLDWGWLPWLKRCGLAVLVLAAVLAAFVGPRQSTIRSRYQIAQLRAEIERLESEQRTLLVERERLSSPVGLATQLEGLGLIHVSSRDVAFLDPNGRLRRAPIAPTRPSQPAARTTTEAR
;
A
#
# COMPACT_ATOMS: atom_id res chain seq x y z
N MET A 1 38.54 -23.83 90.23
CA MET A 1 39.65 -23.22 89.45
C MET A 1 39.11 -22.78 88.09
N ARG A 2 39.23 -21.49 87.76
CA ARG A 2 38.62 -20.89 86.56
C ARG A 2 39.68 -20.81 85.47
N VAL A 3 39.59 -21.69 84.48
CA VAL A 3 40.51 -21.69 83.33
C VAL A 3 40.17 -20.47 82.46
N ILE A 4 41.00 -19.45 82.53
CA ILE A 4 40.90 -18.25 81.69
C ILE A 4 41.49 -18.62 80.33
N GLY A 5 40.61 -18.92 79.37
CA GLY A 5 41.01 -19.23 78.00
C GLY A 5 41.60 -18.00 77.30
N TYR A 6 42.87 -18.09 76.92
CA TYR A 6 43.53 -17.08 76.08
C TYR A 6 42.94 -17.13 74.66
N ARG A 7 42.24 -16.08 74.25
CA ARG A 7 41.73 -15.92 72.88
C ARG A 7 42.64 -14.94 72.14
N PRO A 8 43.58 -15.40 71.29
CA PRO A 8 44.46 -14.50 70.58
C PRO A 8 43.63 -13.64 69.61
N ARG A 9 43.68 -12.32 69.82
CA ARG A 9 43.05 -11.31 68.96
C ARG A 9 43.92 -11.11 67.72
N ASN A 10 44.08 -12.17 66.92
CA ASN A 10 44.95 -12.14 65.74
C ASN A 10 44.23 -11.45 64.58
N ARG A 11 44.57 -10.18 64.34
CA ARG A 11 43.98 -9.32 63.30
C ARG A 11 44.27 -9.83 61.88
N TRP A 12 45.28 -10.69 61.73
CA TRP A 12 45.70 -11.28 60.46
C TRP A 12 44.78 -12.39 59.96
N VAL A 13 44.03 -13.03 60.87
CA VAL A 13 43.05 -14.08 60.53
C VAL A 13 41.73 -13.48 60.06
N ARG A 14 41.46 -12.21 60.39
CA ARG A 14 40.30 -11.46 59.90
C ARG A 14 40.79 -10.36 58.98
N ARG A 15 41.05 -10.68 57.71
CA ARG A 15 41.16 -9.66 56.66
C ARG A 15 39.90 -8.78 56.76
N PRO A 16 39.99 -7.48 57.08
CA PRO A 16 38.85 -6.61 56.94
C PRO A 16 38.47 -6.67 55.46
N LEU A 17 37.25 -7.12 55.16
CA LEU A 17 36.69 -6.96 53.83
C LEU A 17 36.66 -5.45 53.61
N ASP A 18 37.52 -4.93 52.72
CA ASP A 18 37.63 -3.49 52.49
C ASP A 18 36.36 -2.98 51.81
N TRP A 19 35.36 -2.54 52.57
CA TRP A 19 34.07 -2.08 52.03
C TRP A 19 34.19 -0.84 51.11
N GLY A 20 35.39 -0.25 50.99
CA GLY A 20 35.70 0.86 50.09
C GLY A 20 35.66 0.53 48.59
N TRP A 21 35.70 -0.75 48.17
CA TRP A 21 35.62 -1.11 46.74
C TRP A 21 34.19 -1.08 46.18
N LEU A 22 33.17 -1.21 47.04
CA LEU A 22 31.76 -1.18 46.65
C LEU A 22 31.31 0.11 45.94
N PRO A 23 31.64 1.33 46.43
CA PRO A 23 31.29 2.55 45.71
C PRO A 23 31.97 2.65 44.34
N TRP A 24 33.17 2.09 44.18
CA TRP A 24 33.85 2.02 42.88
C TRP A 24 33.11 1.08 41.92
N LEU A 25 32.75 -0.13 42.38
CA LEU A 25 31.99 -1.09 41.59
C LEU A 25 30.63 -0.53 41.16
N LYS A 26 29.92 0.17 42.06
CA LYS A 26 28.65 0.83 41.75
C LYS A 26 28.80 1.87 40.62
N ARG A 27 29.88 2.65 40.62
CA ARG A 27 30.15 3.63 39.54
C ARG A 27 30.43 2.93 38.21
N CYS A 28 31.19 1.84 38.22
CA CYS A 28 31.43 1.04 37.01
C CYS A 28 30.12 0.44 36.46
N GLY A 29 29.28 -0.14 37.32
CA GLY A 29 27.98 -0.68 36.91
C GLY A 29 27.06 0.40 36.32
N LEU A 30 27.02 1.58 36.94
CA LEU A 30 26.25 2.72 36.43
C LEU A 30 26.78 3.20 35.07
N ALA A 31 28.10 3.26 34.88
CA ALA A 31 28.69 3.61 33.59
C ALA A 31 28.31 2.62 32.48
N VAL A 32 28.30 1.32 32.77
CA VAL A 32 27.87 0.28 31.83
C VAL A 32 26.39 0.44 31.48
N LEU A 33 25.53 0.72 32.46
CA LEU A 33 24.10 0.96 32.22
C LEU A 33 23.87 2.19 31.34
N VAL A 34 24.60 3.28 31.58
CA VAL A 34 24.52 4.48 30.73
C VAL A 34 24.97 4.16 29.31
N LEU A 35 26.07 3.44 29.13
CA LEU A 35 26.55 3.05 27.81
C LEU A 35 25.54 2.16 27.07
N ALA A 36 24.94 1.18 27.77
CA ALA A 36 23.91 0.32 27.21
C ALA A 36 22.65 1.11 26.79
N ALA A 37 22.22 2.07 27.61
CA ALA A 37 21.11 2.95 27.29
C ALA A 37 21.38 3.81 26.05
N VAL A 38 22.59 4.37 25.92
CA VAL A 38 23.00 5.12 24.73
C VAL A 38 22.98 4.22 23.49
N LEU A 39 23.59 3.04 23.55
CA LEU A 39 23.57 2.09 22.43
C LEU A 39 22.14 1.71 22.02
N ALA A 40 21.28 1.41 22.99
CA ALA A 40 19.87 1.08 22.73
C ALA A 40 19.11 2.25 22.09
N ALA A 41 19.35 3.49 22.55
CA ALA A 41 18.73 4.70 22.01
C ALA A 41 19.15 4.97 20.55
N PHE A 42 20.35 4.55 20.14
CA PHE A 42 20.80 4.68 18.74
C PHE A 42 20.31 3.54 17.83
N VAL A 43 20.16 2.32 18.35
CA VAL A 43 19.76 1.14 17.56
C VAL A 43 18.25 1.11 17.29
N GLY A 44 17.43 1.44 18.30
CA GLY A 44 15.96 1.41 18.19
C GLY A 44 15.41 2.23 17.00
N PRO A 45 15.79 3.51 16.83
CA PRO A 45 15.30 4.36 15.75
C PRO A 45 15.67 3.87 14.35
N ARG A 46 16.82 3.19 14.19
CA ARG A 46 17.20 2.64 12.89
C ARG A 46 16.30 1.48 12.47
N GLN A 47 15.92 0.61 13.40
CA GLN A 47 15.04 -0.52 13.09
C GLN A 47 13.62 -0.06 12.71
N SER A 48 13.07 0.94 13.40
CA SER A 48 11.75 1.49 13.07
C SER A 48 11.75 2.12 11.68
N THR A 49 12.78 2.89 11.35
CA THR A 49 12.92 3.53 10.03
C THR A 49 12.97 2.50 8.90
N ILE A 50 13.74 1.42 9.06
CA ILE A 50 13.84 0.35 8.04
C ILE A 50 12.49 -0.33 7.86
N ARG A 51 11.80 -0.66 8.96
CA ARG A 51 10.47 -1.29 8.90
C ARG A 51 9.45 -0.41 8.18
N SER A 52 9.41 0.88 8.50
CA SER A 52 8.52 1.83 7.82
C SER A 52 8.85 1.97 6.34
N ARG A 53 10.13 2.01 5.97
CA ARG A 53 10.55 2.03 4.56
C ARG A 53 10.11 0.78 3.81
N TYR A 54 10.23 -0.37 4.44
CA TYR A 54 9.79 -1.64 3.86
C TYR A 54 8.27 -1.66 3.67
N GLN A 55 7.50 -1.21 4.67
CA GLN A 55 6.04 -1.08 4.57
C GLN A 55 5.63 -0.11 3.46
N ILE A 56 6.30 1.03 3.34
CA ILE A 56 6.07 1.99 2.25
C ILE A 56 6.36 1.35 0.89
N ALA A 57 7.44 0.59 0.76
CA ALA A 57 7.78 -0.10 -0.48
C ALA A 57 6.74 -1.16 -0.86
N GLN A 58 6.27 -1.94 0.12
CA GLN A 58 5.20 -2.92 -0.08
C GLN A 58 3.89 -2.26 -0.52
N LEU A 59 3.48 -1.19 0.18
CA LEU A 59 2.27 -0.44 -0.17
C LEU A 59 2.36 0.17 -1.57
N ARG A 60 3.52 0.68 -1.97
CA ARG A 60 3.73 1.20 -3.33
C ARG A 60 3.58 0.13 -4.39
N ALA A 61 4.17 -1.05 -4.18
CA ALA A 61 4.03 -2.17 -5.10
C ALA A 61 2.58 -2.64 -5.23
N GLU A 62 1.83 -2.64 -4.12
CA GLU A 62 0.42 -3.02 -4.11
C GLU A 62 -0.47 -1.98 -4.82
N ILE A 63 -0.19 -0.69 -4.63
CA ILE A 63 -0.84 0.40 -5.38
C ILE A 63 -0.58 0.26 -6.88
N GLU A 64 0.67 0.07 -7.29
CA GLU A 64 1.04 -0.08 -8.71
C GLU A 64 0.34 -1.29 -9.35
N ARG A 65 0.24 -2.40 -8.61
CA ARG A 65 -0.52 -3.57 -9.04
C ARG A 65 -2.00 -3.23 -9.23
N LEU A 66 -2.64 -2.62 -8.24
CA LEU A 66 -4.06 -2.26 -8.32
C LEU A 66 -4.35 -1.27 -9.46
N GLU A 67 -3.47 -0.30 -9.68
CA GLU A 67 -3.58 0.62 -10.81
C GLU A 67 -3.49 -0.11 -12.16
N SER A 68 -2.59 -1.09 -12.27
CA SER A 68 -2.46 -1.90 -13.48
C SER A 68 -3.71 -2.76 -13.74
N GLU A 69 -4.28 -3.35 -12.68
CA GLU A 69 -5.52 -4.13 -12.75
C GLU A 69 -6.70 -3.23 -13.14
N GLN A 70 -6.81 -2.04 -12.54
CA GLN A 70 -7.83 -1.05 -12.88
C GLN A 70 -7.75 -0.64 -14.36
N ARG A 71 -6.55 -0.32 -14.87
CA ARG A 71 -6.37 0.02 -16.29
C ARG A 71 -6.79 -1.13 -17.19
N THR A 72 -6.45 -2.36 -16.83
CA THR A 72 -6.83 -3.56 -17.58
C THR A 72 -8.35 -3.72 -17.62
N LEU A 73 -9.02 -3.57 -16.48
CA LEU A 73 -10.48 -3.65 -16.38
C LEU A 73 -11.18 -2.52 -17.16
N LEU A 74 -10.61 -1.31 -17.18
CA LEU A 74 -11.15 -0.21 -17.98
C LEU A 74 -11.06 -0.53 -19.48
N VAL A 75 -9.91 -1.03 -19.95
CA VAL A 75 -9.75 -1.46 -21.34
C VAL A 75 -10.68 -2.62 -21.69
N GLU A 76 -10.85 -3.57 -20.78
CA GLU A 76 -11.76 -4.70 -20.98
C GLU A 76 -13.22 -4.24 -21.03
N ARG A 77 -13.62 -3.32 -20.15
CA ARG A 77 -14.93 -2.68 -20.20
C ARG A 77 -15.15 -1.93 -21.50
N GLU A 78 -14.18 -1.15 -21.98
CA GLU A 78 -14.26 -0.46 -23.27
C GLU A 78 -14.43 -1.46 -24.43
N ARG A 79 -13.69 -2.57 -24.41
CA ARG A 79 -13.82 -3.64 -25.41
C ARG A 79 -15.21 -4.28 -25.39
N LEU A 80 -15.71 -4.64 -24.21
CA LEU A 80 -17.02 -5.27 -24.03
C LEU A 80 -18.18 -4.32 -24.33
N SER A 81 -18.04 -3.04 -24.00
CA SER A 81 -19.05 -2.01 -24.28
C SER A 81 -18.96 -1.45 -25.70
N SER A 82 -17.92 -1.82 -26.46
CA SER A 82 -17.78 -1.36 -27.84
C SER A 82 -18.94 -1.89 -28.69
N PRO A 83 -19.57 -1.05 -29.52
CA PRO A 83 -20.70 -1.46 -30.34
C PRO A 83 -20.33 -2.57 -31.33
N VAL A 84 -19.06 -2.63 -31.75
CA VAL A 84 -18.52 -3.70 -32.59
C VAL A 84 -18.44 -5.02 -31.82
N GLY A 85 -17.91 -5.00 -30.59
CA GLY A 85 -17.85 -6.17 -29.71
C GLY A 85 -19.24 -6.72 -29.39
N LEU A 86 -20.17 -5.83 -29.03
CA LEU A 86 -21.57 -6.19 -28.81
C LEU A 86 -22.22 -6.78 -30.06
N ALA A 87 -21.99 -6.18 -31.25
CA ALA A 87 -22.52 -6.71 -32.51
C ALA A 87 -22.01 -8.14 -32.83
N THR A 88 -20.73 -8.43 -32.56
CA THR A 88 -20.19 -9.79 -32.75
C THR A 88 -20.76 -10.80 -31.74
N GLN A 89 -21.05 -10.37 -30.51
CA GLN A 89 -21.67 -11.23 -29.50
C GLN A 89 -23.16 -11.46 -29.78
N LEU A 90 -23.86 -10.53 -30.44
CA LEU A 90 -25.27 -10.68 -30.82
C LEU A 90 -25.50 -11.90 -31.73
N GLU A 91 -24.61 -12.12 -32.71
CA GLU A 91 -24.70 -13.28 -33.61
C GLU A 91 -24.55 -14.61 -32.84
N GLY A 92 -23.64 -14.66 -31.87
CA GLY A 92 -23.43 -15.84 -31.01
C GLY A 92 -24.57 -16.10 -30.00
N LEU A 93 -25.31 -15.05 -29.62
CA LEU A 93 -26.46 -15.13 -28.71
C LEU A 93 -27.77 -15.47 -29.41
N GLY A 94 -27.75 -15.68 -30.74
CA GLY A 94 -28.97 -15.93 -31.54
C GLY A 94 -29.91 -14.72 -31.61
N LEU A 95 -29.41 -13.52 -31.28
CA LEU A 95 -30.17 -12.28 -31.32
C LEU A 95 -30.08 -11.70 -32.73
N ILE A 96 -31.24 -11.50 -33.36
CA ILE A 96 -31.32 -10.91 -34.69
C ILE A 96 -31.06 -9.40 -34.57
N HIS A 97 -30.19 -8.86 -35.43
CA HIS A 97 -29.96 -7.41 -35.51
C HIS A 97 -31.25 -6.70 -35.95
N VAL A 98 -31.96 -6.06 -35.02
CA VAL A 98 -33.17 -5.28 -35.32
C VAL A 98 -32.74 -3.90 -35.79
N SER A 99 -32.93 -3.63 -37.09
CA SER A 99 -32.67 -2.30 -37.65
C SER A 99 -33.67 -1.29 -37.07
N SER A 100 -33.25 -0.04 -36.83
CA SER A 100 -34.17 1.02 -36.34
C SER A 100 -35.38 1.25 -37.26
N ARG A 101 -35.34 0.73 -38.50
CA ARG A 101 -36.46 0.73 -39.46
C ARG A 101 -37.58 -0.27 -39.10
N ASP A 102 -37.25 -1.30 -38.34
CA ASP A 102 -38.15 -2.39 -37.97
C ASP A 102 -38.81 -2.17 -36.59
N VAL A 103 -38.38 -1.13 -35.87
CA VAL A 103 -38.93 -0.77 -34.56
C VAL A 103 -40.11 0.19 -34.75
N ALA A 104 -41.31 -0.28 -34.42
CA ALA A 104 -42.52 0.54 -34.35
C ALA A 104 -42.82 0.92 -32.90
N PHE A 105 -42.95 2.22 -32.63
CA PHE A 105 -43.30 2.75 -31.33
C PHE A 105 -44.83 2.86 -31.21
N LEU A 106 -45.37 2.50 -30.05
CA LEU A 106 -46.79 2.66 -29.78
C LEU A 106 -47.07 4.11 -29.35
N ASP A 107 -47.87 4.83 -30.12
CA ASP A 107 -48.35 6.18 -29.77
C ASP A 107 -49.37 6.07 -28.62
N PRO A 108 -49.58 7.11 -27.79
CA PRO A 108 -50.56 7.11 -26.70
C PRO A 108 -52.00 6.81 -27.15
N ASN A 109 -52.27 6.96 -28.45
CA ASN A 109 -53.55 6.67 -29.09
C ASN A 109 -53.66 5.20 -29.57
N GLY A 110 -52.75 4.31 -29.17
CA GLY A 110 -52.76 2.88 -29.52
C GLY A 110 -52.38 2.57 -30.97
N ARG A 111 -51.78 3.52 -31.70
CA ARG A 111 -51.32 3.32 -33.09
C ARG A 111 -49.81 3.10 -33.14
N LEU A 112 -49.38 2.12 -33.95
CA LEU A 112 -47.96 1.86 -34.20
C LEU A 112 -47.40 2.89 -35.20
N ARG A 113 -46.44 3.72 -34.76
CA ARG A 113 -45.67 4.62 -35.63
C ARG A 113 -44.23 4.09 -35.77
N ARG A 114 -43.78 3.87 -36.99
CA ARG A 114 -42.35 3.63 -37.27
C ARG A 114 -41.56 4.92 -37.06
N ALA A 115 -40.34 4.80 -36.53
CA ALA A 115 -39.44 5.93 -36.33
C ALA A 115 -39.20 6.67 -37.66
N PRO A 116 -39.37 8.01 -37.72
CA PRO A 116 -38.98 8.77 -38.91
C PRO A 116 -37.47 8.68 -39.08
N ILE A 117 -37.03 8.49 -40.34
CA ILE A 117 -35.62 8.45 -40.73
C ILE A 117 -34.96 9.75 -40.28
N ALA A 118 -34.10 9.68 -39.27
CA ALA A 118 -33.23 10.81 -38.94
C ALA A 118 -32.29 11.05 -40.14
N PRO A 119 -32.21 12.26 -40.71
CA PRO A 119 -31.31 12.53 -41.80
C PRO A 119 -29.87 12.28 -41.36
N THR A 120 -29.14 11.51 -42.16
CA THR A 120 -27.70 11.27 -42.04
C THR A 120 -27.00 12.60 -41.83
N ARG A 121 -26.44 12.81 -40.64
CA ARG A 121 -25.60 13.98 -40.36
C ARG A 121 -24.40 13.90 -41.32
N PRO A 122 -24.20 14.86 -42.23
CA PRO A 122 -23.04 14.82 -43.10
C PRO A 122 -21.77 14.85 -42.25
N SER A 123 -20.89 13.89 -42.51
CA SER A 123 -19.54 13.79 -41.97
C SER A 123 -18.86 15.15 -42.14
N GLN A 124 -18.60 15.81 -41.02
CA GLN A 124 -17.82 17.03 -40.95
C GLN A 124 -16.43 16.74 -41.53
N PRO A 125 -16.01 17.38 -42.64
CA PRO A 125 -14.69 17.15 -43.18
C PRO A 125 -13.66 17.64 -42.17
N ALA A 126 -12.65 16.80 -41.91
CA ALA A 126 -11.50 17.12 -41.09
C ALA A 126 -10.92 18.46 -41.56
N ALA A 127 -10.98 19.47 -40.71
CA ALA A 127 -10.28 20.72 -40.90
C ALA A 127 -8.77 20.41 -40.91
N ARG A 128 -8.21 20.26 -42.11
CA ARG A 128 -6.80 20.51 -42.37
C ARG A 128 -6.54 21.97 -42.00
N THR A 129 -5.89 22.20 -40.87
CA THR A 129 -5.04 23.39 -40.70
C THR A 129 -3.60 22.94 -40.87
N THR A 130 -3.17 22.91 -42.12
CA THR A 130 -1.85 23.39 -42.49
C THR A 130 -1.76 24.85 -42.08
N THR A 131 -0.90 25.16 -41.11
CA THR A 131 -0.30 26.49 -41.01
C THR A 131 1.21 26.29 -41.10
N GLU A 132 1.73 26.71 -42.25
CA GLU A 132 3.14 26.81 -42.59
C GLU A 132 3.88 27.79 -41.67
N ALA A 133 5.18 27.52 -41.54
CA ALA A 133 6.30 28.47 -41.60
C ALA A 133 6.25 29.74 -40.73
N ARG A 134 7.12 29.79 -39.72
CA ARG A 134 8.42 30.49 -39.80
C ARG A 134 9.32 30.18 -38.61
#